data_AF-A0A969G619-F1
#
_entry.id   AF-A0A969G619-F1
#
_cell.length_a   1.000
_cell.length_b   1.000
_cell.length_c   1.000
_cell.angle_alpha   90.00
_cell.angle_beta   90.00
_cell.angle_gamma   90.00
#
_symmetry.space_group_name_H-M   'P 1'
#
loop_
_entity.id
_entity.type
_entity.pdbx_description
1 polymer ?
#
loop_
_entity_poly.entity_id
_entity_poly.type
_entity_poly.pdbx_seq_one_letter_code
_entity_poly.pdbx_strand_id
1 'polypeptide(L)'
;MKTQALKQFCSLKFKQDANQGYDNEFPNHPGYDVESKNRQTGEIRYIEIKSLKGDWGKRGVCVTRTQFEKGDEHSLNFWLYVVERATSDNPKIHRIQNPVGLVGEFYYDVSWQSLGEDT
;
A
#
# COMPACT_ATOMS: atom_id res chain seq x y z
N MET A 1 13.29 -4.91 0.42
CA MET A 1 12.05 -5.52 0.96
C MET A 1 10.83 -5.37 0.05
N LYS A 2 10.61 -4.21 -0.62
CA LYS A 2 9.51 -4.02 -1.58
C LYS A 2 9.42 -5.11 -2.66
N THR A 3 10.55 -5.50 -3.27
CA THR A 3 10.59 -6.54 -4.32
C THR A 3 10.09 -7.92 -3.85
N GLN A 4 10.35 -8.29 -2.59
CA GLN A 4 9.89 -9.58 -2.05
C GLN A 4 8.40 -9.52 -1.66
N ALA A 5 7.92 -8.35 -1.23
CA ALA A 5 6.51 -8.06 -1.06
C ALA A 5 5.72 -8.23 -2.35
N LEU A 6 6.25 -7.66 -3.43
CA LEU A 6 5.62 -7.67 -4.75
C LEU A 6 5.50 -9.11 -5.25
N LYS A 7 6.57 -9.91 -5.12
CA LYS A 7 6.55 -11.34 -5.46
C LYS A 7 5.53 -12.12 -4.63
N GLN A 8 5.46 -11.88 -3.32
CA GLN A 8 4.51 -12.57 -2.45
C GLN A 8 3.06 -12.14 -2.71
N PHE A 9 2.83 -10.83 -2.94
CA PHE A 9 1.56 -10.29 -3.36
C PHE A 9 1.08 -10.93 -4.66
N CYS A 10 1.94 -11.02 -5.67
CA CYS A 10 1.65 -11.74 -6.91
C CYS A 10 1.26 -13.20 -6.62
N SER A 11 2.07 -13.92 -5.82
CA SER A 11 1.83 -15.33 -5.50
C SER A 11 0.48 -15.57 -4.79
N LEU A 12 0.09 -14.68 -3.87
CA LEU A 12 -1.17 -14.81 -3.14
C LEU A 12 -2.39 -14.41 -3.98
N LYS A 13 -2.24 -13.40 -4.87
CA LYS A 13 -3.25 -13.02 -5.86
C LYS A 13 -3.62 -14.18 -6.79
N PHE A 14 -2.65 -14.97 -7.24
CA PHE A 14 -2.90 -16.17 -8.05
C PHE A 14 -3.73 -17.26 -7.32
N LYS A 15 -3.81 -17.22 -5.98
CA LYS A 15 -4.55 -18.21 -5.18
C LYS A 15 -5.96 -17.77 -4.78
N GLN A 16 -6.25 -16.46 -4.69
CA GLN A 16 -7.56 -15.97 -4.23
C GLN A 16 -8.54 -15.59 -5.35
N ASP A 17 -8.08 -15.31 -6.57
CA ASP A 17 -8.91 -14.63 -7.58
C ASP A 17 -9.06 -15.41 -8.90
N ALA A 18 -9.50 -16.68 -8.86
CA ALA A 18 -9.83 -17.44 -10.08
C ALA A 18 -10.98 -16.81 -10.92
N ASN A 19 -11.78 -15.91 -10.33
CA ASN A 19 -12.95 -15.27 -10.97
C ASN A 19 -12.78 -13.78 -11.28
N GLN A 20 -11.67 -13.15 -10.90
CA GLN A 20 -11.39 -11.75 -11.24
C GLN A 20 -10.10 -11.70 -12.03
N GLY A 21 -10.24 -11.76 -13.36
CA GLY A 21 -9.12 -11.49 -14.24
C GLY A 21 -8.69 -10.05 -14.02
N TYR A 22 -7.47 -9.87 -13.54
CA TYR A 22 -6.84 -8.57 -13.37
C TYR A 22 -5.72 -8.47 -14.39
N ASP A 23 -5.76 -7.44 -15.21
CA ASP A 23 -4.60 -7.08 -16.04
C ASP A 23 -3.67 -6.30 -15.11
N ASN A 24 -2.56 -6.93 -14.74
CA ASN A 24 -1.56 -6.33 -13.87
C ASN A 24 -0.48 -5.75 -14.77
N GLU A 25 -0.41 -4.43 -14.84
CA GLU A 25 0.80 -3.76 -15.29
C GLU A 25 1.55 -3.31 -14.02
N PHE A 26 2.87 -3.54 -13.98
CA PHE A 26 3.77 -2.96 -12.99
C PHE A 26 4.62 -1.80 -13.58
N PRO A 27 4.05 -0.76 -14.18
CA PRO A 27 4.79 0.45 -14.49
C PRO A 27 5.38 0.99 -13.20
N ASN A 28 6.53 1.65 -13.32
CA ASN A 28 7.12 2.37 -12.20
C ASN A 28 6.29 3.65 -11.96
N HIS A 29 5.09 3.50 -11.40
CA HIS A 29 4.18 4.60 -11.17
C HIS A 29 4.67 5.45 -9.99
N PRO A 30 4.70 6.77 -10.12
CA PRO A 30 4.93 7.63 -8.97
C PRO A 30 3.73 7.53 -8.02
N GLY A 31 3.92 6.89 -6.85
CA GLY A 31 2.97 6.92 -5.74
C GLY A 31 2.13 5.65 -5.51
N TYR A 32 2.27 4.60 -6.33
CA TYR A 32 1.68 3.27 -6.08
C TYR A 32 2.46 2.19 -6.84
N ASP A 33 2.23 0.93 -6.49
CA ASP A 33 2.99 -0.21 -7.03
C ASP A 33 2.23 -0.99 -8.12
N VAL A 34 0.89 -0.98 -8.11
CA VAL A 34 0.06 -1.82 -9.00
C VAL A 34 -1.20 -1.10 -9.46
N GLU A 35 -1.53 -1.20 -10.75
CA GLU A 35 -2.89 -1.00 -11.25
C GLU A 35 -3.58 -2.34 -11.44
N SER A 36 -4.79 -2.45 -10.90
CA SER A 36 -5.56 -3.70 -10.94
C SER A 36 -6.93 -3.40 -11.53
N LYS A 37 -7.11 -3.76 -12.79
CA LYS A 37 -8.37 -3.53 -13.53
C LYS A 37 -9.30 -4.75 -13.43
N ASN A 38 -10.50 -4.54 -12.91
CA ASN A 38 -11.55 -5.56 -12.95
C ASN A 38 -12.02 -5.77 -14.40
N ARG A 39 -11.81 -6.96 -14.97
CA ARG A 39 -12.21 -7.26 -16.36
C ARG A 39 -13.72 -7.21 -16.62
N GLN A 40 -14.56 -7.40 -15.60
CA GLN A 40 -16.02 -7.38 -15.76
C GLN A 40 -16.57 -5.95 -15.68
N THR A 41 -16.10 -5.15 -14.71
CA THR A 41 -16.65 -3.80 -14.44
C THR A 41 -15.82 -2.68 -15.06
N GLY A 42 -14.57 -2.95 -15.41
CA GLY A 42 -13.60 -1.94 -15.86
C GLY A 42 -13.01 -1.08 -14.72
N GLU A 43 -13.46 -1.26 -13.48
CA GLU A 43 -12.97 -0.53 -12.31
C GLU A 43 -11.45 -0.74 -12.11
N ILE A 44 -10.72 0.34 -11.88
CA ILE A 44 -9.27 0.31 -11.64
C ILE A 44 -9.02 0.57 -10.17
N ARG A 45 -8.20 -0.28 -9.56
CA ARG A 45 -7.59 -0.03 -8.24
C ARG A 45 -6.14 0.39 -8.41
N TYR A 46 -5.77 1.47 -7.75
CA TYR A 46 -4.40 1.93 -7.60
C TYR A 46 -3.88 1.46 -6.24
N ILE A 47 -2.89 0.57 -6.22
CA ILE A 47 -2.50 -0.16 -5.01
C ILE A 47 -1.06 0.16 -4.63
N GLU A 48 -0.85 0.76 -3.46
CA GLU A 48 0.46 0.84 -2.79
C GLU A 48 0.64 -0.35 -1.85
N ILE A 49 1.81 -1.00 -1.90
CA ILE A 49 2.13 -2.18 -1.11
C ILE A 49 3.24 -1.87 -0.11
N LYS A 50 2.97 -2.15 1.16
CA LYS A 50 3.95 -2.10 2.26
C LYS A 50 4.17 -3.51 2.79
N SER A 51 5.43 -3.91 2.94
CA SER A 51 5.77 -5.20 3.54
C SER A 51 6.57 -5.08 4.81
N LEU A 52 6.35 -6.07 5.66
CA LEU A 52 7.03 -6.26 6.93
C LEU A 52 7.55 -7.69 6.98
N LYS A 53 8.75 -7.88 7.53
CA LYS A 53 9.31 -9.22 7.78
C LYS A 53 8.54 -9.96 8.88
N GLY A 54 8.00 -9.22 9.86
CA GLY A 54 7.23 -9.76 10.98
C GLY A 54 5.82 -9.16 11.03
N ASP A 55 5.27 -9.10 12.24
CA ASP A 55 3.94 -8.59 12.50
C ASP A 55 3.84 -7.06 12.39
N TRP A 56 2.63 -6.57 12.10
CA TRP A 56 2.33 -5.14 12.02
C TRP A 56 2.26 -4.54 13.43
N GLY A 57 3.36 -3.93 13.86
CA GLY A 57 3.49 -3.31 15.17
C GLY A 57 2.96 -1.87 15.25
N LYS A 58 2.98 -1.33 16.48
CA LYS A 58 2.47 0.02 16.83
C LYS A 58 3.06 1.18 16.02
N ARG A 59 4.29 1.03 15.48
CA ARG A 59 4.92 2.06 14.64
C ARG A 59 4.17 2.29 13.32
N GLY A 60 3.38 1.31 12.86
CA GLY A 60 2.67 1.44 11.61
C GLY A 60 3.56 1.20 10.38
N VAL A 61 3.03 1.56 9.21
CA VAL A 61 3.75 1.64 7.94
C VAL A 61 3.79 3.10 7.49
N CYS A 62 4.90 3.53 6.90
CA CYS A 62 5.04 4.91 6.41
C CYS A 62 4.50 5.02 4.98
N VAL A 63 3.69 6.04 4.74
CA VAL A 63 3.23 6.48 3.41
C VAL A 63 4.01 7.74 3.06
N THR A 64 4.63 7.78 1.87
CA THR A 64 5.39 8.96 1.43
C THR A 64 4.45 10.08 0.99
N ARG A 65 4.96 11.31 0.86
CA ARG A 65 4.17 12.45 0.35
C ARG A 65 3.50 12.13 -1.00
N THR A 66 4.26 11.63 -1.97
CA THR A 66 3.71 11.29 -3.30
C THR A 66 2.62 10.21 -3.23
N GLN A 67 2.76 9.24 -2.32
CA GLN A 67 1.75 8.20 -2.12
C GLN A 67 0.49 8.75 -1.45
N PHE A 68 0.66 9.69 -0.54
CA PHE A 68 -0.45 10.40 0.07
C PHE A 68 -1.21 11.24 -0.97
N GLU A 69 -0.50 12.04 -1.76
CA GLU A 69 -1.07 12.85 -2.85
C GLU A 69 -1.85 11.99 -3.85
N LYS A 70 -1.29 10.85 -4.26
CA LYS A 70 -2.00 9.90 -5.14
C LYS A 70 -3.18 9.21 -4.47
N GLY A 71 -3.08 8.96 -3.18
CA GLY A 71 -4.19 8.41 -2.40
C GLY A 71 -5.36 9.38 -2.29
N ASP A 72 -5.09 10.67 -2.16
CA ASP A 72 -6.10 11.73 -2.20
C ASP A 72 -6.73 11.83 -3.61
N GLU A 73 -5.89 11.93 -4.65
CA GLU A 73 -6.31 12.02 -6.06
C GLU A 73 -7.25 10.87 -6.48
N HIS A 74 -6.91 9.64 -6.10
CA HIS A 74 -7.67 8.46 -6.50
C HIS A 74 -8.74 8.03 -5.48
N SER A 75 -8.71 8.55 -4.25
CA SER A 75 -9.75 8.39 -3.23
C SER A 75 -10.22 6.93 -3.06
N LEU A 76 -11.48 6.62 -3.39
CA LEU A 76 -12.08 5.28 -3.24
C LEU A 76 -11.42 4.23 -4.15
N ASN A 77 -10.71 4.64 -5.19
CA ASN A 77 -9.96 3.75 -6.08
C ASN A 77 -8.53 3.50 -5.58
N PHE A 78 -8.06 4.22 -4.56
CA PHE A 78 -6.75 3.99 -3.96
C PHE A 78 -6.81 2.99 -2.81
N TRP A 79 -5.84 2.07 -2.79
CA TRP A 79 -5.76 1.02 -1.79
C TRP A 79 -4.35 0.91 -1.21
N LEU A 80 -4.28 0.76 0.11
CA LEU A 80 -3.06 0.37 0.81
C LEU A 80 -3.14 -1.11 1.17
N TYR A 81 -2.15 -1.87 0.71
CA TYR A 81 -1.99 -3.27 1.06
C TYR A 81 -0.80 -3.41 2.01
N VAL A 82 -1.06 -3.90 3.24
CA VAL A 82 0.00 -4.19 4.21
C VAL A 82 0.20 -5.69 4.31
N VAL A 83 1.39 -6.16 3.97
CA VAL A 83 1.78 -7.57 3.98
C VAL A 83 2.71 -7.83 5.17
N GLU A 84 2.15 -8.40 6.23
CA GLU A 84 2.91 -8.93 7.37
C GLU A 84 3.56 -10.26 7.01
N ARG A 85 4.69 -10.56 7.68
CA ARG A 85 5.40 -11.84 7.52
C ARG A 85 5.70 -12.16 6.06
N ALA A 86 6.08 -11.15 5.28
CA ALA A 86 6.17 -11.22 3.81
C ALA A 86 7.18 -12.23 3.28
N THR A 87 8.09 -12.74 4.13
CA THR A 87 9.08 -13.76 3.79
C THR A 87 8.76 -15.13 4.40
N SER A 88 7.58 -15.30 4.98
CA SER A 88 7.12 -16.57 5.57
C SER A 88 6.14 -17.29 4.66
N ASP A 89 5.90 -18.58 4.93
CA ASP A 89 4.90 -19.37 4.22
C ASP A 89 3.45 -19.00 4.59
N ASN A 90 3.26 -18.21 5.66
CA ASN A 90 1.95 -17.77 6.14
C ASN A 90 1.88 -16.23 6.30
N PRO A 91 1.94 -15.49 5.19
CA PRO A 91 1.81 -14.03 5.20
C PRO A 91 0.38 -13.61 5.54
N LYS A 92 0.24 -12.45 6.19
CA LYS A 92 -1.07 -11.85 6.50
C LYS A 92 -1.22 -10.53 5.74
N ILE A 93 -2.30 -10.40 4.98
CA ILE A 93 -2.57 -9.20 4.17
C ILE A 93 -3.73 -8.40 4.77
N HIS A 94 -3.51 -7.10 4.94
CA HIS A 94 -4.55 -6.10 5.17
C HIS A 94 -4.79 -5.31 3.91
N ARG A 95 -6.07 -5.09 3.56
CA ARG A 95 -6.49 -4.31 2.40
C ARG A 95 -7.34 -3.15 2.89
N ILE A 96 -6.86 -1.93 2.69
CA ILE A 96 -7.48 -0.72 3.22
C ILE A 96 -7.84 0.18 2.03
N GLN A 97 -9.13 0.42 1.84
CA GLN A 97 -9.65 1.33 0.81
C GLN A 97 -9.60 2.77 1.33
N ASN A 98 -9.20 3.71 0.47
CA ASN A 98 -9.12 5.13 0.78
C ASN A 98 -8.34 5.42 2.10
N PRO A 99 -7.12 4.89 2.26
CA PRO A 99 -6.35 5.07 3.50
C PRO A 99 -6.09 6.56 3.82
N VAL A 100 -5.99 7.41 2.79
CA VAL A 100 -5.76 8.85 2.92
C VAL A 100 -7.00 9.57 3.44
N GLY A 101 -8.18 9.29 2.90
CA GLY A 101 -9.44 9.86 3.40
C GLY A 101 -9.85 9.37 4.80
N LEU A 102 -9.16 8.35 5.34
CA LEU A 102 -9.35 7.85 6.70
C LEU A 102 -8.36 8.48 7.71
N VAL A 103 -7.44 9.34 7.27
CA VAL A 103 -6.46 10.00 8.15
C VAL A 103 -7.17 11.03 9.04
N GLY A 104 -7.01 10.88 10.35
CA GLY A 104 -7.50 11.86 11.32
C GLY A 104 -6.48 12.93 11.68
N GLU A 105 -5.22 12.53 11.90
CA GLU A 105 -4.16 13.40 12.39
C GLU A 105 -2.80 13.02 11.79
N PHE A 106 -1.90 14.00 11.70
CA PHE A 106 -0.49 13.78 11.39
C PHE A 106 0.35 13.93 12.65
N TYR A 107 1.20 12.93 12.90
CA TYR A 107 2.17 12.96 13.97
C TYR A 107 3.56 13.21 13.38
N TYR A 108 4.26 14.19 13.95
CA TYR A 108 5.64 14.50 13.63
C TYR A 108 6.53 13.90 14.72
N ASP A 109 7.52 13.11 14.33
CA ASP A 109 8.42 12.46 15.30
C ASP A 109 9.47 13.43 15.86
N VAL A 110 10.31 12.94 16.77
CA VAL A 110 11.34 13.75 17.46
C VAL A 110 12.30 14.45 16.50
N SER A 111 12.50 13.94 15.28
CA SER A 111 13.40 14.58 14.29
C SER A 111 12.91 15.96 13.84
N TRP A 112 11.64 16.29 14.07
CA TRP A 112 11.08 17.58 13.71
C TRP A 112 11.48 18.69 14.68
N GLN A 113 11.92 18.35 15.90
CA GLN A 113 12.37 19.36 16.87
C GLN A 113 13.58 20.13 16.36
N SER A 114 14.51 19.48 15.65
CA SER A 114 15.69 20.16 15.08
C SER A 114 15.37 21.05 13.88
N LEU A 115 14.13 21.08 13.41
CA LEU A 115 13.67 21.98 12.35
C LEU A 115 13.01 23.25 12.91
N GLY A 116 12.78 23.31 14.22
CA GLY A 116 12.22 24.49 14.89
C GLY A 116 13.24 25.63 14.94
N GLU A 117 12.75 26.86 14.88
CA GLU A 117 13.56 28.06 15.12
C GLU A 117 13.90 28.17 16.62
N ASP A 118 15.12 28.61 16.95
CA ASP A 118 15.49 28.94 18.33
C ASP A 118 14.71 30.18 18.77
N THR A 119 14.04 30.09 19.93
CA THR A 119 13.33 31.21 20.58
C THR A 119 13.98 31.62 21.88
#